data_AF-A0A9E8YRT4-F1
#
_entry.id   AF-A0A9E8YRT4-F1
#
_cell.length_a   1.000
_cell.length_b   1.000
_cell.length_c   1.000
_cell.angle_alpha   90.00
_cell.angle_beta   90.00
_cell.angle_gamma   90.00
#
_symmetry.space_group_name_H-M   'P 1'
#
loop_
_entity.id
_entity.type
_entity.pdbx_description
1 polymer ?
#
loop_
_entity_poly.entity_id
_entity_poly.type
_entity_poly.pdbx_seq_one_letter_code
_entity_poly.pdbx_strand_id
1 'polypeptide(L)'
;DLALMACISVGSLSAPIIEFLEEWGLERMEDHNHSDATKVFVNGVWMGVHRDPAGLVKTIKKLRRKDDISAEVSVVRDIRERELRIYTDAGRVCRPLFIVEDQQLLITKDHIKWLTQMYKDGEEPGESGAQPPYKWERLIKEGVVELLDAEEEETVMICMTPEDLTNSRLQQMGHDIHANDGEFDPAARLKANLTAHTWTHCEIHPSMILGICASIIPFPDHN
;
A
#
# COMPACT_ATOMS: atom_id res chain seq x y z
N ASP A 1 -4.40 -20.90 -7.77
CA ASP A 1 -3.19 -20.69 -6.95
C ASP A 1 -3.08 -19.26 -6.50
N LEU A 2 -2.67 -19.06 -5.25
CA LEU A 2 -2.38 -17.74 -4.67
C LEU A 2 -0.87 -17.47 -4.79
N ALA A 3 -0.52 -16.19 -4.95
CA ALA A 3 0.87 -15.74 -4.92
C ALA A 3 1.45 -15.90 -3.50
N LEU A 4 2.79 -15.97 -3.37
CA LEU A 4 3.46 -16.23 -2.09
C LEU A 4 3.10 -15.23 -0.98
N MET A 5 2.87 -13.97 -1.32
CA MET A 5 2.52 -12.90 -0.36
C MET A 5 1.03 -12.57 -0.32
N ALA A 6 0.18 -13.31 -1.04
CA ALA A 6 -1.26 -13.04 -1.03
C ALA A 6 -1.85 -13.34 0.36
N CYS A 7 -2.58 -12.38 0.90
CA CYS A 7 -3.34 -12.48 2.14
C CYS A 7 -4.83 -12.40 1.82
N ILE A 8 -5.66 -13.06 2.63
CA ILE A 8 -7.12 -12.97 2.50
C ILE A 8 -7.63 -12.20 3.71
N SER A 9 -8.37 -11.13 3.46
CA SER A 9 -9.02 -10.35 4.52
C SER A 9 -9.99 -11.21 5.33
N VAL A 10 -9.92 -11.08 6.66
CA VAL A 10 -10.87 -11.70 7.60
C VAL A 10 -12.09 -10.83 7.84
N GLY A 11 -12.01 -9.56 7.47
CA GLY A 11 -13.08 -8.58 7.62
C GLY A 11 -13.04 -7.90 8.99
N SER A 12 -13.72 -6.76 9.07
CA SER A 12 -13.81 -5.94 10.28
C SER A 12 -15.20 -5.31 10.41
N LEU A 13 -15.52 -4.89 11.63
CA LEU A 13 -16.78 -4.20 11.89
C LEU A 13 -16.82 -2.89 11.10
N SER A 14 -17.92 -2.65 10.37
CA SER A 14 -18.14 -1.41 9.63
C SER A 14 -18.61 -0.25 10.52
N ALA A 15 -19.14 -0.53 11.71
CA ALA A 15 -19.70 0.49 12.60
C ALA A 15 -18.71 1.63 12.93
N PRO A 16 -17.43 1.37 13.29
CA PRO A 16 -16.47 2.46 13.55
C PRO A 16 -16.20 3.34 12.32
N ILE A 17 -16.22 2.76 11.11
CA ILE A 17 -16.07 3.53 9.87
C ILE A 17 -17.30 4.41 9.64
N ILE A 18 -18.50 3.88 9.86
CA ILE A 18 -19.75 4.62 9.68
C ILE A 18 -19.81 5.78 10.67
N GLU A 19 -19.54 5.54 11.94
CA GLU A 19 -19.47 6.57 12.99
C GLU A 19 -18.46 7.67 12.61
N PHE A 20 -17.25 7.27 12.19
CA PHE A 20 -16.24 8.20 11.71
C PHE A 20 -16.72 9.05 10.53
N LEU A 21 -17.40 8.46 9.54
CA LEU A 21 -17.92 9.18 8.38
C LEU A 21 -18.99 10.21 8.78
N GLU A 22 -19.90 9.84 9.69
CA GLU A 22 -20.93 10.76 10.19
C GLU A 22 -20.32 11.94 10.96
N GLU A 23 -19.28 11.71 11.76
CA GLU A 23 -18.55 12.77 12.46
C GLU A 23 -17.74 13.67 11.50
N TRP A 24 -17.25 13.10 10.40
CA TRP A 24 -16.43 13.78 9.39
C TRP A 24 -17.25 14.34 8.21
N GLY A 25 -18.42 14.91 8.49
CA GLY A 25 -19.13 15.76 7.53
C GLY A 25 -19.76 15.02 6.35
N LEU A 26 -20.12 13.74 6.53
CA LEU A 26 -20.98 13.03 5.59
C LEU A 26 -22.38 13.65 5.58
N GLU A 27 -22.81 14.20 4.45
CA GLU A 27 -24.13 14.79 4.24
C GLU A 27 -25.14 13.69 3.83
N ARG A 28 -26.31 13.68 4.48
CA ARG A 28 -27.39 12.74 4.16
C ARG A 28 -28.16 13.19 2.91
N MET A 29 -28.82 12.23 2.27
CA MET A 29 -29.46 12.34 0.95
C MET A 29 -30.61 13.38 0.85
N GLU A 30 -31.04 13.97 1.97
CA GLU A 30 -32.18 14.89 2.03
C GLU A 30 -31.83 16.33 1.58
N ASP A 31 -30.55 16.66 1.39
CA ASP A 31 -30.09 17.99 1.01
C ASP A 31 -29.97 18.14 -0.52
N HIS A 32 -30.94 18.82 -1.14
CA HIS A 32 -31.22 18.75 -2.59
C HIS A 32 -30.22 19.44 -3.54
N ASN A 33 -28.92 19.58 -3.21
CA ASN A 33 -27.94 20.20 -4.11
C ASN A 33 -26.54 19.58 -4.00
N HIS A 34 -26.34 18.47 -4.71
CA HIS A 34 -25.12 17.65 -4.63
C HIS A 34 -24.28 17.62 -5.91
N SER A 35 -24.44 18.60 -6.81
CA SER A 35 -23.80 18.56 -8.14
C SER A 35 -22.28 18.41 -8.09
N ASP A 36 -21.62 18.90 -7.05
CA ASP A 36 -20.16 18.81 -6.84
C ASP A 36 -19.73 17.87 -5.70
N ALA A 37 -20.66 17.13 -5.10
CA ALA A 37 -20.35 16.20 -4.02
C ALA A 37 -19.99 14.80 -4.57
N THR A 38 -19.17 14.07 -3.81
CA THR A 38 -18.78 12.68 -4.10
C THR A 38 -19.62 11.73 -3.27
N LYS A 39 -20.21 10.71 -3.89
CA LYS A 39 -21.00 9.70 -3.18
C LYS A 39 -20.09 8.82 -2.35
N VAL A 40 -20.49 8.48 -1.13
CA VAL A 40 -19.73 7.60 -0.24
C VAL A 40 -20.48 6.30 -0.02
N PHE A 41 -19.83 5.18 -0.32
CA PHE A 41 -20.36 3.83 -0.15
C PHE A 41 -19.52 3.06 0.88
N VAL A 42 -20.18 2.30 1.74
CA VAL A 42 -19.54 1.36 2.66
C VAL A 42 -20.13 -0.02 2.42
N ASN A 43 -19.31 -0.99 2.00
CA ASN A 43 -19.73 -2.34 1.63
C ASN A 43 -20.92 -2.36 0.64
N GLY A 44 -20.87 -1.47 -0.36
CA GLY A 44 -21.92 -1.31 -1.37
C GLY A 44 -23.17 -0.53 -0.94
N VAL A 45 -23.30 -0.19 0.36
CA VAL A 45 -24.41 0.63 0.86
C VAL A 45 -24.07 2.10 0.66
N TRP A 46 -24.94 2.85 -0.02
CA TRP A 46 -24.79 4.30 -0.16
C TRP A 46 -25.08 4.99 1.16
N MET A 47 -24.06 5.60 1.77
CA MET A 47 -24.15 6.24 3.07
C MET A 47 -24.53 7.73 2.98
N GLY A 48 -24.10 8.42 1.93
CA GLY A 48 -24.35 9.85 1.76
C GLY A 48 -23.41 10.47 0.73
N VAL A 49 -23.19 11.77 0.83
CA VAL A 49 -22.24 12.49 -0.02
C VAL A 49 -21.24 13.29 0.81
N HIS A 50 -20.06 13.53 0.25
CA HIS A 50 -19.02 14.32 0.90
C HIS A 50 -18.40 15.30 -0.11
N ARG A 51 -18.14 16.54 0.33
CA ARG A 51 -17.63 17.62 -0.54
C ARG A 51 -16.11 17.61 -0.73
N ASP A 52 -15.37 17.10 0.26
CA ASP A 52 -13.91 16.93 0.18
C ASP A 52 -13.49 15.43 0.27
N PRO A 53 -13.74 14.63 -0.77
CA PRO A 53 -13.36 13.21 -0.75
C PRO A 53 -11.83 13.00 -0.67
N ALA A 54 -11.02 13.97 -1.10
CA ALA A 54 -9.57 13.84 -1.07
C ALA A 54 -9.02 13.93 0.36
N GLY A 55 -9.50 14.91 1.14
CA GLY A 55 -9.19 15.01 2.57
C GLY A 55 -9.68 13.80 3.36
N LEU A 56 -10.87 13.29 3.02
CA LEU A 56 -11.44 12.11 3.66
C LEU A 56 -10.58 10.85 3.42
N VAL A 57 -10.22 10.55 2.17
CA VAL A 57 -9.33 9.41 1.83
C VAL A 57 -7.99 9.53 2.56
N LYS A 58 -7.37 10.71 2.54
CA LYS A 58 -6.10 10.96 3.24
C LYS A 58 -6.21 10.66 4.74
N THR A 59 -7.32 11.04 5.36
CA THR A 59 -7.55 10.82 6.78
C THR A 59 -7.77 9.34 7.08
N ILE A 60 -8.60 8.64 6.31
CA ILE A 60 -8.84 7.20 6.50
C ILE A 60 -7.54 6.41 6.32
N LYS A 61 -6.76 6.67 5.26
CA LYS A 61 -5.45 6.00 5.06
C LYS A 61 -4.49 6.30 6.21
N LYS A 62 -4.49 7.52 6.76
CA LYS A 62 -3.67 7.88 7.92
C LYS A 62 -4.08 7.12 9.19
N LEU A 63 -5.38 6.94 9.42
CA LEU A 63 -5.89 6.15 10.54
C LEU A 63 -5.55 4.65 10.37
N ARG A 64 -5.68 4.12 9.14
CA ARG A 64 -5.26 2.76 8.79
C ARG A 64 -3.77 2.52 9.08
N ARG A 65 -2.90 3.46 8.69
CA ARG A 65 -1.45 3.42 8.93
C ARG A 65 -1.02 3.59 10.39
N LYS A 66 -1.95 3.94 11.28
CA LYS A 66 -1.73 4.13 12.72
C LYS A 66 -2.34 3.05 13.58
N ASP A 67 -2.94 2.02 12.97
CA ASP A 67 -3.68 0.95 13.68
C ASP A 67 -4.96 1.44 14.38
N ASP A 68 -5.47 2.63 14.03
CA ASP A 68 -6.77 3.14 14.53
C ASP A 68 -7.95 2.50 13.77
N ILE A 69 -7.72 2.12 12.51
CA ILE A 69 -8.64 1.39 11.64
C ILE A 69 -7.93 0.10 11.21
N SER A 70 -8.67 -1.00 11.03
CA SER A 70 -8.10 -2.26 10.55
C SER A 70 -7.32 -2.06 9.24
N ALA A 71 -6.11 -2.64 9.20
CA ALA A 71 -5.23 -2.61 8.03
C ALA A 71 -5.85 -3.24 6.77
N GLU A 72 -6.91 -4.04 6.93
CA GLU A 72 -7.63 -4.69 5.83
C GLU A 72 -8.71 -3.80 5.18
N VAL A 73 -9.05 -2.66 5.80
CA VAL A 73 -10.04 -1.75 5.23
C VAL A 73 -9.51 -1.17 3.93
N SER A 74 -10.24 -1.35 2.83
CA SER A 74 -9.89 -0.80 1.52
C SER A 74 -10.63 0.49 1.25
N VAL A 75 -9.96 1.43 0.59
CA VAL A 75 -10.48 2.76 0.30
C VAL A 75 -10.18 3.12 -1.15
N VAL A 76 -11.24 3.14 -1.96
CA VAL A 76 -11.16 3.35 -3.41
C VAL A 76 -11.87 4.65 -3.75
N ARG A 77 -11.14 5.61 -4.33
CA ARG A 77 -11.72 6.87 -4.82
C ARG A 77 -11.73 6.88 -6.33
N ASP A 78 -12.93 6.67 -6.89
CA ASP A 78 -13.18 6.84 -8.31
C ASP A 78 -13.46 8.31 -8.62
N ILE A 79 -12.45 8.99 -9.17
CA ILE A 79 -12.53 10.41 -9.51
C ILE A 79 -13.49 10.65 -10.67
N ARG A 80 -13.60 9.70 -11.61
CA ARG A 80 -14.41 9.84 -12.81
C ARG A 80 -15.90 9.71 -12.47
N GLU A 81 -16.25 8.68 -11.71
CA GLU A 81 -17.63 8.42 -11.30
C GLU A 81 -18.07 9.26 -10.09
N ARG A 82 -17.13 10.01 -9.47
CA ARG A 82 -17.36 10.77 -8.23
C ARG A 82 -17.89 9.87 -7.12
N GLU A 83 -17.23 8.73 -6.91
CA GLU A 83 -17.58 7.77 -5.88
C GLU A 83 -16.37 7.44 -4.99
N LEU A 84 -16.61 7.38 -3.70
CA LEU A 84 -15.70 6.87 -2.68
C LEU A 84 -16.31 5.56 -2.17
N ARG A 85 -15.60 4.46 -2.34
CA ARG A 85 -16.03 3.12 -1.90
C ARG A 85 -15.09 2.64 -0.81
N ILE A 86 -15.66 2.19 0.30
CA ILE A 86 -14.94 1.67 1.46
C ILE A 86 -15.40 0.24 1.71
N TYR A 87 -14.45 -0.68 1.83
CA TYR A 87 -14.71 -2.09 2.06
C TYR A 87 -14.11 -2.56 3.38
N THR A 88 -14.93 -3.20 4.19
CA THR A 88 -14.56 -3.80 5.48
C THR A 88 -14.92 -5.29 5.52
N ASP A 89 -15.46 -5.83 4.43
CA ASP A 89 -15.84 -7.22 4.28
C ASP A 89 -14.62 -8.16 4.19
N ALA A 90 -14.90 -9.44 4.38
CA ALA A 90 -13.92 -10.52 4.34
C ALA A 90 -13.84 -11.14 2.93
N GLY A 91 -12.75 -11.84 2.64
CA GLY A 91 -12.58 -12.61 1.41
C GLY A 91 -11.91 -11.86 0.26
N ARG A 92 -11.59 -10.57 0.44
CA ARG A 92 -10.74 -9.81 -0.49
C ARG A 92 -9.31 -10.31 -0.42
N VAL A 93 -8.69 -10.50 -1.59
CA VAL A 93 -7.27 -10.85 -1.70
C VAL A 93 -6.46 -9.56 -1.64
N CYS A 94 -5.56 -9.48 -0.68
CA CYS A 94 -4.66 -8.36 -0.48
C CYS A 94 -3.20 -8.78 -0.71
N ARG A 95 -2.34 -7.84 -1.10
CA ARG A 95 -0.89 -8.02 -1.09
C ARG A 95 -0.19 -6.88 -0.34
N PRO A 96 0.89 -7.15 0.39
CA PRO A 96 1.64 -6.11 1.08
C PRO A 96 2.58 -5.38 0.13
N LEU A 97 2.63 -4.05 0.23
CA LEU A 97 3.58 -3.19 -0.48
C LEU A 97 4.27 -2.22 0.48
N PHE A 98 5.46 -1.76 0.12
CA PHE A 98 6.09 -0.66 0.84
C PHE A 98 5.42 0.66 0.49
N ILE A 99 5.18 1.48 1.51
CA ILE A 99 4.62 2.83 1.30
C ILE A 99 5.73 3.76 0.80
N VAL A 100 5.37 4.58 -0.19
CA VAL A 100 6.21 5.64 -0.73
C VAL A 100 5.59 7.00 -0.42
N GLU A 101 6.37 7.89 0.19
CA GLU A 101 6.02 9.30 0.38
C GLU A 101 7.16 10.17 -0.16
N ASP A 102 6.83 11.24 -0.89
CA ASP A 102 7.80 12.15 -1.49
C ASP A 102 8.91 11.44 -2.29
N GLN A 103 8.52 10.41 -3.07
CA GLN A 103 9.42 9.55 -3.84
C GLN A 103 10.47 8.82 -2.98
N GLN A 104 10.20 8.62 -1.69
CA GLN A 104 11.06 7.87 -0.76
C GLN A 104 10.29 6.75 -0.09
N LEU A 105 10.97 5.63 0.16
CA LEU A 105 10.42 4.53 0.94
C LEU A 105 10.30 4.94 2.41
N LEU A 106 9.16 4.66 3.03
CA LEU A 106 9.02 4.79 4.48
C LEU A 106 9.81 3.71 5.23
N ILE A 107 10.09 2.58 4.60
CA ILE A 107 10.97 1.56 5.20
C ILE A 107 12.42 2.05 5.23
N THR A 108 13.03 2.00 6.42
CA THR A 108 14.41 2.45 6.65
C THR A 108 15.35 1.28 6.91
N LYS A 109 16.66 1.54 6.83
CA LYS A 109 17.68 0.55 7.22
C LYS A 109 17.59 0.15 8.68
N ASP A 110 17.05 1.01 9.55
CA ASP A 110 16.89 0.69 10.97
C ASP A 110 15.76 -0.32 11.19
N HIS A 111 14.65 -0.22 10.45
CA HIS A 111 13.60 -1.27 10.42
C HIS A 111 14.19 -2.63 10.04
N ILE A 112 15.08 -2.67 9.03
CA ILE A 112 15.75 -3.91 8.59
C ILE A 112 16.67 -4.45 9.68
N LYS A 113 17.44 -3.60 10.37
CA LYS A 113 18.30 -4.02 11.48
C LYS A 113 17.48 -4.62 12.62
N TRP A 114 16.36 -3.99 13.00
CA TRP A 114 15.48 -4.49 14.06
C TRP A 114 14.89 -5.86 13.70
N LEU A 115 14.45 -6.06 12.45
CA LEU A 115 14.00 -7.36 11.96
C LEU A 115 15.13 -8.41 11.97
N THR A 116 16.36 -8.02 11.65
CA THR A 116 17.49 -8.96 11.54
C THR A 116 18.06 -9.37 12.91
N GLN A 117 18.05 -8.47 13.89
CA GLN A 117 18.52 -8.73 15.25
C GLN A 117 17.76 -9.91 15.89
N MET A 118 16.47 -10.04 15.58
CA MET A 118 15.65 -11.20 15.98
C MET A 118 16.22 -12.55 15.53
N TYR A 119 16.72 -12.63 14.30
CA TYR A 119 17.25 -13.87 13.75
C TYR A 119 18.64 -14.21 14.30
N LYS A 120 19.34 -13.24 14.90
CA LYS A 120 20.67 -13.44 15.47
C LYS A 120 20.62 -13.92 16.91
N ASP A 121 19.65 -13.44 17.68
CA ASP A 121 19.67 -13.67 19.11
C ASP A 121 19.01 -15.00 19.48
N GLY A 122 18.09 -15.57 18.68
CA GLY A 122 17.50 -16.90 18.93
C GLY A 122 16.82 -17.06 20.31
N GLU A 123 16.76 -15.99 21.09
CA GLU A 123 16.28 -15.95 22.46
C GLU A 123 14.74 -15.85 22.44
N GLU A 124 14.10 -16.78 23.14
CA GLU A 124 12.68 -16.66 23.45
C GLU A 124 12.45 -15.34 24.21
N PRO A 125 11.47 -14.51 23.79
CA PRO A 125 11.17 -13.27 24.49
C PRO A 125 10.46 -13.61 25.81
N GLY A 126 11.22 -13.74 26.90
CA GLY A 126 10.67 -14.24 28.16
C GLY A 126 11.20 -13.64 29.46
N GLU A 127 12.50 -13.35 29.61
CA GLU A 127 13.05 -13.22 30.98
C GLU A 127 13.55 -11.82 31.40
N SER A 128 13.67 -10.85 30.49
CA SER A 128 14.48 -9.66 30.79
C SER A 128 13.81 -8.30 30.57
N GLY A 129 12.49 -8.15 30.76
CA GLY A 129 11.81 -6.83 30.68
C GLY A 129 12.06 -6.03 29.38
N ALA A 130 12.59 -6.69 28.34
CA ALA A 130 12.98 -6.10 27.08
C ALA A 130 11.74 -5.88 26.21
N GLN A 131 11.79 -4.85 25.35
CA GLN A 131 10.71 -4.57 24.42
C GLN A 131 10.39 -5.81 23.57
N PRO A 132 9.11 -6.00 23.21
CA PRO A 132 8.70 -7.15 22.42
C PRO A 132 9.44 -7.17 21.07
N PRO A 133 9.69 -8.37 20.54
CA PRO A 133 10.34 -8.58 19.25
C PRO A 133 9.76 -7.72 18.13
N TYR A 134 10.60 -7.07 17.31
CA TYR A 134 10.16 -6.32 16.14
C TYR A 134 9.81 -7.30 15.01
N LYS A 135 8.52 -7.42 14.71
CA LYS A 135 7.96 -8.43 13.79
C LYS A 135 7.21 -7.79 12.61
N TRP A 136 6.77 -8.60 11.67
CA TRP A 136 5.96 -8.18 10.52
C TRP A 136 4.75 -7.33 10.91
N GLU A 137 4.05 -7.70 11.98
CA GLU A 137 2.87 -6.98 12.44
C GLU A 137 3.20 -5.53 12.85
N ARG A 138 4.42 -5.27 13.33
CA ARG A 138 4.89 -3.90 13.64
C ARG A 138 5.03 -3.06 12.38
N LEU A 139 5.53 -3.62 11.27
CA LEU A 139 5.67 -2.88 10.00
C LEU A 139 4.32 -2.39 9.46
N ILE A 140 3.27 -3.20 9.61
CA ILE A 140 1.91 -2.81 9.23
C ILE A 140 1.37 -1.74 10.19
N LYS A 141 1.50 -1.97 11.50
CA LYS A 141 1.00 -1.04 12.54
C LYS A 141 1.69 0.32 12.53
N GLU A 142 2.97 0.37 12.14
CA GLU A 142 3.74 1.62 12.01
C GLU A 142 3.53 2.30 10.65
N GLY A 143 2.71 1.73 9.76
CA GLY A 143 2.41 2.31 8.46
C GLY A 143 3.63 2.33 7.53
N VAL A 144 4.51 1.34 7.65
CA VAL A 144 5.67 1.17 6.76
C VAL A 144 5.31 0.27 5.57
N VAL A 145 4.42 -0.69 5.82
CA VAL A 145 3.84 -1.61 4.84
C VAL A 145 2.33 -1.41 4.84
N GLU A 146 1.73 -1.42 3.64
CA GLU A 146 0.29 -1.29 3.44
C GLU A 146 -0.24 -2.51 2.69
N LEU A 147 -1.38 -3.04 3.12
CA LEU A 147 -2.08 -4.13 2.44
C LEU A 147 -3.02 -3.50 1.41
N LEU A 148 -2.82 -3.82 0.14
CA LEU A 148 -3.71 -3.38 -0.94
C LEU A 148 -4.49 -4.54 -1.49
N ASP A 149 -5.79 -4.34 -1.71
CA ASP A 149 -6.61 -5.25 -2.50
C ASP A 149 -6.69 -4.84 -3.96
N ALA A 150 -7.27 -5.72 -4.78
CA ALA A 150 -7.34 -5.53 -6.22
C ALA A 150 -8.08 -4.24 -6.63
N GLU A 151 -9.09 -3.78 -5.88
CA GLU A 151 -9.81 -2.55 -6.22
C GLU A 151 -9.00 -1.30 -5.83
N GLU A 152 -8.33 -1.30 -4.68
CA GLU A 152 -7.47 -0.18 -4.29
C GLU A 152 -6.26 -0.04 -5.23
N GLU A 153 -5.76 -1.16 -5.76
CA GLU A 153 -4.68 -1.21 -6.74
C GLU A 153 -4.95 -0.40 -8.01
N GLU A 154 -6.20 -0.25 -8.43
CA GLU A 154 -6.57 0.54 -9.61
C GLU A 154 -6.34 2.05 -9.42
N THR A 155 -6.17 2.50 -8.17
CA THR A 155 -6.06 3.93 -7.81
C THR A 155 -4.65 4.35 -7.39
N VAL A 156 -3.72 3.41 -7.30
CA VAL A 156 -2.35 3.64 -6.82
C VAL A 156 -1.34 3.52 -7.97
N MET A 157 -0.13 4.01 -7.71
CA MET A 157 1.00 3.87 -8.62
C MET A 157 2.14 3.16 -7.90
N ILE A 158 2.54 1.99 -8.42
CA ILE A 158 3.46 1.04 -7.79
C ILE A 158 4.73 0.92 -8.62
N CYS A 159 5.89 1.26 -8.04
CA CYS A 159 7.18 1.01 -8.68
C CYS A 159 7.67 -0.41 -8.42
N MET A 160 8.44 -0.97 -9.35
CA MET A 160 8.91 -2.36 -9.26
C MET A 160 10.14 -2.50 -8.38
N THR A 161 11.00 -1.48 -8.38
CA THR A 161 12.25 -1.47 -7.63
C THR A 161 12.50 -0.12 -6.95
N PRO A 162 13.26 -0.09 -5.85
CA PRO A 162 13.68 1.18 -5.23
C PRO A 162 14.55 2.07 -6.15
N GLU A 163 15.17 1.48 -7.17
CA GLU A 163 15.92 2.22 -8.18
C GLU A 163 15.00 3.11 -9.03
N ASP A 164 13.79 2.65 -9.33
CA ASP A 164 12.79 3.42 -10.08
C ASP A 164 12.45 4.74 -9.36
N LEU A 165 12.37 4.71 -8.02
CA LEU A 165 12.19 5.91 -7.20
C LEU A 165 13.37 6.88 -7.34
N THR A 166 14.59 6.34 -7.35
CA THR A 166 15.81 7.14 -7.49
C THR A 166 15.89 7.79 -8.86
N ASN A 167 15.59 7.04 -9.91
CA ASN A 167 15.52 7.52 -11.29
C ASN A 167 14.46 8.61 -11.44
N SER A 168 13.28 8.41 -10.84
CA SER A 168 12.20 9.41 -10.87
C SER A 168 12.59 10.72 -10.18
N ARG A 169 13.34 10.66 -9.07
CA ARG A 169 13.86 11.87 -8.38
C ARG A 169 14.89 12.61 -9.24
N LEU A 170 15.82 11.88 -9.85
CA LEU A 170 16.84 12.46 -10.75
C LEU A 170 16.18 13.13 -11.95
N GLN A 171 15.20 12.48 -12.55
CA GLN A 171 14.44 13.03 -13.67
C GLN A 171 13.69 14.32 -13.30
N GLN A 172 13.07 14.35 -12.12
CA GLN A 172 12.39 15.56 -11.61
C GLN A 172 13.36 16.73 -11.40
N MET A 173 14.62 16.45 -11.06
CA MET A 173 15.69 17.45 -10.96
C MET A 173 16.28 17.86 -12.33
N GLY A 174 15.78 17.29 -13.43
CA GLY A 174 16.29 17.55 -14.78
C GLY A 174 17.62 16.87 -15.08
N HIS A 175 18.03 15.89 -14.25
CA HIS A 175 19.19 15.07 -14.53
C HIS A 175 18.85 13.98 -15.55
N ASP A 176 19.78 13.75 -16.47
CA ASP A 176 19.71 12.61 -17.38
C ASP A 176 19.97 11.32 -16.58
N ILE A 177 18.96 10.43 -16.56
CA ILE A 177 18.98 9.15 -15.86
C ILE A 177 20.04 8.22 -16.48
N HIS A 178 20.36 8.42 -17.77
CA HIS A 178 21.33 7.64 -18.53
C HIS A 178 22.74 8.22 -18.48
N ALA A 179 22.97 9.33 -17.77
CA ALA A 179 24.31 9.94 -17.69
C ALA A 179 25.36 9.04 -17.00
N ASN A 180 24.91 8.11 -16.16
CA ASN A 180 25.73 7.13 -15.43
C ASN A 180 25.46 5.68 -15.85
N ASP A 181 24.71 5.45 -16.92
CA ASP A 181 24.74 4.13 -17.56
C ASP A 181 26.19 3.96 -18.06
N GLY A 182 27.00 3.23 -17.29
CA GLY A 182 28.37 2.89 -17.65
C GLY A 182 28.44 2.04 -18.93
N GLU A 183 29.61 1.44 -19.19
CA GLU A 183 29.79 0.48 -20.29
C GLU A 183 28.57 -0.43 -20.45
N PHE A 184 28.00 -0.45 -21.65
CA PHE A 184 26.91 -1.32 -22.04
C PHE A 184 27.16 -2.76 -21.56
N ASP A 185 26.38 -3.21 -20.57
CA ASP A 185 26.42 -4.58 -20.09
C ASP A 185 25.46 -5.44 -20.94
N PRO A 186 25.98 -6.30 -21.85
CA PRO A 186 25.13 -7.14 -22.69
C PRO A 186 24.36 -8.22 -21.89
N ALA A 187 24.70 -8.44 -20.61
CA ALA A 187 24.01 -9.38 -19.74
C ALA A 187 22.94 -8.72 -18.85
N ALA A 188 22.84 -7.38 -18.85
CA ALA A 188 21.85 -6.68 -18.07
C ALA A 188 20.43 -6.84 -18.64
N ARG A 189 19.44 -6.90 -17.76
CA ARG A 189 18.03 -6.92 -18.19
C ARG A 189 17.63 -5.58 -18.78
N LEU A 190 16.88 -5.62 -19.88
CA LEU A 190 16.24 -4.44 -20.44
C LEU A 190 15.22 -3.88 -19.44
N LYS A 191 15.42 -2.63 -19.03
CA LYS A 191 14.48 -1.87 -18.19
C LYS A 191 13.70 -0.90 -19.08
N ALA A 192 12.40 -0.78 -18.81
CA ALA A 192 11.59 0.23 -19.47
C ALA A 192 11.88 1.60 -18.85
N ASN A 193 11.96 2.64 -19.69
CA ASN A 193 12.03 4.01 -19.22
C ASN A 193 10.67 4.43 -18.65
N LEU A 194 10.56 4.44 -17.33
CA LEU A 194 9.35 4.82 -16.62
C LEU A 194 9.36 6.33 -16.35
N THR A 195 8.41 7.06 -16.96
CA THR A 195 8.15 8.46 -16.63
C THR A 195 6.95 8.53 -15.70
N ALA A 196 7.19 8.43 -14.41
CA ALA A 196 6.16 8.56 -13.38
C ALA A 196 6.58 9.62 -12.37
N HIS A 197 5.65 10.52 -12.05
CA HIS A 197 5.93 11.65 -11.16
C HIS A 197 5.32 11.47 -9.76
N THR A 198 4.52 10.42 -9.54
CA THR A 198 3.69 10.26 -8.34
C THR A 198 3.63 8.80 -7.89
N TRP A 199 4.75 8.22 -7.48
CA TRP A 199 4.74 6.88 -6.88
C TRP A 199 4.08 6.93 -5.50
N THR A 200 3.26 5.91 -5.21
CA THR A 200 2.56 5.78 -3.92
C THR A 200 3.03 4.56 -3.14
N HIS A 201 3.49 3.54 -3.85
CA HIS A 201 3.93 2.28 -3.28
C HIS A 201 5.12 1.73 -4.08
N CYS A 202 5.84 0.80 -3.47
CA CYS A 202 6.89 0.02 -4.11
C CYS A 202 6.65 -1.47 -3.84
N GLU A 203 6.85 -2.27 -4.87
CA GLU A 203 6.91 -3.74 -4.72
C GLU A 203 7.98 -4.13 -3.70
N ILE A 204 7.66 -5.13 -2.89
CA ILE A 204 8.64 -5.70 -1.95
C ILE A 204 9.70 -6.46 -2.73
N HIS A 205 9.26 -7.32 -3.66
CA HIS A 205 10.12 -7.96 -4.64
C HIS A 205 9.29 -8.55 -5.79
N PRO A 206 9.64 -8.35 -7.08
CA PRO A 206 8.84 -8.82 -8.21
C PRO A 206 8.59 -10.34 -8.23
N SER A 207 9.48 -11.15 -7.67
CA SER A 207 9.29 -12.61 -7.61
C SER A 207 8.14 -13.05 -6.69
N MET A 208 7.62 -12.17 -5.84
CA MET A 208 6.52 -12.48 -4.93
C MET A 208 5.18 -12.65 -5.66
N ILE A 209 5.13 -12.34 -6.97
CA ILE A 209 4.01 -12.66 -7.86
C ILE A 209 3.87 -14.17 -8.10
N LEU A 210 4.95 -14.94 -7.92
CA LEU A 210 4.95 -16.38 -8.19
C LEU A 210 4.16 -17.12 -7.12
N GLY A 211 3.48 -18.20 -7.54
CA GLY A 211 2.93 -19.20 -6.64
C GLY A 211 4.00 -20.20 -6.19
N ILE A 212 3.63 -21.08 -5.24
CA ILE A 212 4.54 -22.05 -4.62
C ILE A 212 5.28 -22.91 -5.66
N CYS A 213 4.56 -23.51 -6.61
CA CYS A 213 5.18 -24.38 -7.61
C CYS A 213 6.13 -23.63 -8.55
N ALA A 214 5.72 -22.43 -8.99
CA ALA A 214 6.54 -21.61 -9.88
C ALA A 214 7.80 -21.07 -9.18
N SER A 215 7.74 -20.85 -7.86
CA SER A 215 8.88 -20.38 -7.06
C SER A 215 10.06 -21.36 -6.99
N ILE A 216 9.83 -22.63 -7.33
CA ILE A 216 10.85 -23.70 -7.30
C ILE A 216 11.55 -23.85 -8.66
N ILE A 217 11.02 -23.21 -9.72
CA ILE A 217 11.60 -23.26 -11.06
C ILE A 217 12.87 -22.40 -11.08
N PRO A 218 14.06 -22.96 -11.38
CA PRO A 218 15.27 -22.17 -11.54
C PRO A 218 15.14 -21.20 -12.71
N PHE A 219 15.50 -19.94 -12.49
CA PHE A 219 15.43 -18.86 -13.50
C PHE A 219 14.06 -18.81 -14.21
N PRO A 220 12.95 -18.63 -13.46
CA PRO A 220 11.60 -18.75 -14.02
C PRO A 220 11.27 -17.69 -15.08
N ASP A 221 12.08 -16.64 -15.13
CA ASP A 221 12.03 -15.53 -16.08
C ASP A 221 12.91 -15.71 -17.32
N HIS A 222 13.63 -16.83 -17.43
CA HIS A 222 14.47 -17.19 -18.57
C HIS A 222 14.02 -18.49 -19.28
N ASN A 223 12.84 -19.00 -18.93
CA ASN A 223 12.23 -20.18 -19.58
C ASN A 223 11.30 -19.80 -20.74
#